data_AF-A0A1N7R3V2-F1
#
_entry.id   AF-A0A1N7R3V2-F1
#
_cell.length_a   1.000
_cell.length_b   1.000
_cell.length_c   1.000
_cell.angle_alpha   90.00
_cell.angle_beta   90.00
_cell.angle_gamma   90.00
#
_symmetry.space_group_name_H-M   'P 1'
#
loop_
_entity.id
_entity.type
_entity.pdbx_description
1 polymer ?
#
loop_
_entity_poly.entity_id
_entity_poly.type
_entity_poly.pdbx_seq_one_letter_code
_entity_poly.pdbx_strand_id
1 'polypeptide(L)'
;MQTNVDRGAAGVSGIKRQSGNLILALGLAFAAAAPALAAKDPGAAILPPRAGSNNPAPVQQAPVQQAPAQQAPAQPNAAQQSPAGALAPVQKTRINDQVAYERLLNNSGVTLQWLWSAKRGKMNAIDDNDVVRLEGTQANHEGTLKVKGEVVSIDRDRFVLRGTILILDAPDKGRRCERTGDYEFKATGKRKYWRLQQMEACGGLTDYVDIYY
;
A
#
# COMPACT_ATOMS: atom_id res chain seq x y z
N MET A 1 -54.28 -22.89 -45.18
CA MET A 1 -53.13 -23.47 -45.91
C MET A 1 -52.37 -24.36 -44.93
N GLN A 2 -52.50 -25.68 -45.11
CA GLN A 2 -51.80 -26.70 -44.33
C GLN A 2 -50.54 -27.12 -45.08
N THR A 3 -49.42 -27.19 -44.37
CA THR A 3 -48.27 -28.03 -44.76
C THR A 3 -47.65 -28.59 -43.50
N ASN A 4 -47.56 -29.92 -43.45
CA ASN A 4 -47.04 -30.74 -42.38
C ASN A 4 -46.19 -31.82 -43.06
N VAL A 5 -44.87 -31.89 -42.83
CA VAL A 5 -43.96 -33.04 -43.04
C VAL A 5 -42.72 -32.78 -42.16
N ASP A 6 -42.54 -33.41 -41.01
CA ASP A 6 -41.95 -34.74 -40.69
C ASP A 6 -40.40 -34.89 -40.86
N ARG A 7 -39.77 -35.18 -39.71
CA ARG A 7 -38.65 -36.12 -39.37
C ARG A 7 -37.39 -36.33 -40.26
N GLY A 8 -36.26 -36.38 -39.54
CA GLY A 8 -35.06 -37.21 -39.80
C GLY A 8 -33.86 -36.70 -38.97
N ALA A 9 -33.51 -37.24 -37.80
CA ALA A 9 -32.83 -38.51 -37.47
C ALA A 9 -31.34 -38.62 -37.89
N ALA A 10 -30.48 -38.62 -36.86
CA ALA A 10 -29.34 -39.52 -36.60
C ALA A 10 -27.98 -39.40 -37.34
N GLY A 11 -26.94 -39.35 -36.49
CA GLY A 11 -25.63 -40.03 -36.64
C GLY A 11 -24.49 -39.19 -37.27
N VAL A 12 -23.20 -39.38 -36.98
CA VAL A 12 -22.41 -40.27 -36.11
C VAL A 12 -20.93 -39.81 -36.29
N SER A 13 -20.05 -40.14 -35.32
CA SER A 13 -18.57 -40.22 -35.41
C SER A 13 -17.78 -38.98 -35.87
N GLY A 14 -16.80 -38.43 -35.13
CA GLY A 14 -15.75 -39.10 -34.38
C GLY A 14 -14.49 -39.24 -35.26
N ILE A 15 -13.41 -38.50 -34.98
CA ILE A 15 -12.03 -38.87 -35.33
C ILE A 15 -11.09 -38.31 -34.24
N LYS A 16 -10.34 -39.25 -33.69
CA LYS A 16 -9.22 -39.17 -32.74
C LYS A 16 -7.92 -39.00 -33.55
N ARG A 17 -6.88 -38.39 -32.95
CA ARG A 17 -5.41 -38.52 -33.18
C ARG A 17 -4.74 -37.16 -32.87
N GLN A 18 -3.50 -37.04 -32.37
CA GLN A 18 -2.51 -37.98 -31.87
C GLN A 18 -1.51 -37.15 -31.04
N SER A 19 -1.05 -37.75 -29.95
CA SER A 19 0.28 -37.64 -29.31
C SER A 19 1.37 -36.81 -30.00
N GLY A 20 2.03 -35.97 -29.20
CA GLY A 20 3.39 -35.48 -29.45
C GLY A 20 4.14 -35.28 -28.13
N ASN A 21 4.73 -36.36 -27.60
CA ASN A 21 5.80 -36.28 -26.61
C ASN A 21 7.10 -35.97 -27.36
N LEU A 22 7.83 -34.92 -26.94
CA LEU A 22 9.28 -34.87 -27.14
C LEU A 22 9.94 -34.41 -25.85
N ILE A 23 10.54 -35.37 -25.16
CA ILE A 23 11.52 -35.17 -24.11
C ILE A 23 12.84 -34.80 -24.79
N LEU A 24 13.44 -33.67 -24.42
CA LEU A 24 14.88 -33.47 -24.52
C LEU A 24 15.38 -32.95 -23.17
N ALA A 25 15.88 -33.87 -22.36
CA ALA A 25 16.77 -33.58 -21.25
C ALA A 25 18.20 -33.58 -21.80
N LEU A 26 18.91 -32.47 -21.68
CA LEU A 26 20.36 -32.45 -21.70
C LEU A 26 20.81 -31.54 -20.57
N GLY A 27 21.41 -32.15 -19.55
CA GLY A 27 22.04 -31.45 -18.45
C GLY A 27 23.37 -30.83 -18.88
N LEU A 28 23.82 -29.86 -18.08
CA LEU A 28 25.22 -29.58 -17.83
C LEU A 28 25.29 -28.83 -16.49
N ALA A 29 25.67 -29.58 -15.46
CA ALA A 29 26.13 -29.05 -14.19
C ALA A 29 27.58 -28.57 -14.36
N PHE A 30 27.91 -27.36 -13.91
CA PHE A 30 29.28 -27.04 -13.52
C PHE A 30 29.34 -25.96 -12.43
N ALA A 31 29.88 -26.42 -11.29
CA ALA A 31 30.75 -25.75 -10.33
C ALA A 31 30.30 -24.44 -9.66
N ALA A 32 29.75 -24.58 -8.45
CA ALA A 32 29.93 -23.60 -7.40
C ALA A 32 31.38 -23.68 -6.88
N ALA A 33 32.18 -22.64 -7.14
CA ALA A 33 33.46 -22.44 -6.49
C ALA A 33 33.27 -21.47 -5.32
N ALA A 34 33.31 -22.00 -4.10
CA ALA A 34 33.47 -21.21 -2.89
C ALA A 34 34.97 -21.18 -2.51
N PRO A 35 35.58 -20.01 -2.25
CA PRO A 35 36.81 -19.97 -1.49
C PRO A 35 36.50 -19.95 0.01
N ALA A 36 37.12 -20.87 0.73
CA ALA A 36 37.32 -20.83 2.18
C ALA A 36 38.71 -20.26 2.49
N LEU A 37 38.92 -19.88 3.77
CA LEU A 37 40.15 -19.36 4.42
C LEU A 37 40.29 -17.82 4.30
N ALA A 38 40.62 -17.03 5.32
CA ALA A 38 41.22 -17.24 6.63
C ALA A 38 40.76 -16.09 7.57
N ALA A 39 40.33 -16.36 8.80
CA ALA A 39 41.11 -16.25 10.04
C ALA A 39 41.83 -14.90 10.31
N LYS A 40 41.35 -14.23 11.37
CA LYS A 40 42.10 -13.60 12.47
C LYS A 40 42.79 -12.25 12.21
N ASP A 41 42.23 -11.19 12.81
CA ASP A 41 42.88 -10.52 13.95
C ASP A 41 41.96 -9.51 14.68
N PRO A 42 42.05 -9.41 16.02
CA PRO A 42 41.30 -8.47 16.83
C PRO A 42 42.07 -7.16 17.00
N GLY A 43 41.59 -6.09 16.37
CA GLY A 43 42.13 -4.73 16.52
C GLY A 43 41.10 -3.80 17.13
N ALA A 44 40.75 -3.99 18.40
CA ALA A 44 39.92 -3.05 19.15
C ALA A 44 40.74 -1.79 19.47
N ALA A 45 40.65 -0.81 18.58
CA ALA A 45 41.16 0.54 18.80
C ALA A 45 40.32 1.25 19.88
N ILE A 46 40.86 1.21 21.10
CA ILE A 46 41.00 2.33 22.06
C ILE A 46 40.07 3.53 21.77
N LEU A 47 38.96 3.60 22.50
CA LEU A 47 38.16 4.83 22.68
C LEU A 47 38.85 5.74 23.72
N PRO A 48 39.06 7.03 23.45
CA PRO A 48 39.44 7.99 24.49
C PRO A 48 38.23 8.34 25.37
N PRO A 49 38.46 8.71 26.65
CA PRO A 49 37.42 8.89 27.65
C PRO A 49 36.59 10.17 27.43
N ARG A 50 35.30 10.03 27.72
CA ARG A 50 34.32 11.12 27.81
C ARG A 50 34.60 11.91 29.09
N ALA A 51 35.37 12.99 28.97
CA ALA A 51 35.58 13.93 30.06
C ALA A 51 34.29 14.72 30.30
N GLY A 52 33.71 14.54 31.49
CA GLY A 52 32.71 15.43 32.04
C GLY A 52 33.34 16.77 32.39
N SER A 53 32.55 17.84 32.25
CA SER A 53 32.77 19.09 32.96
C SER A 53 31.42 19.68 33.28
N ASN A 54 30.96 19.32 34.47
CA ASN A 54 30.00 20.11 35.23
C ASN A 54 30.74 21.37 35.70
N ASN A 55 30.22 22.54 35.37
CA ASN A 55 30.39 23.71 36.21
C ASN A 55 29.21 24.66 36.02
N PRO A 56 28.39 24.91 37.06
CA PRO A 56 27.42 26.00 37.05
C PRO A 56 28.14 27.31 37.40
N ALA A 57 27.99 28.32 36.54
CA ALA A 57 28.41 29.69 36.81
C ALA A 57 27.32 30.44 37.61
N PRO A 58 27.70 31.44 38.44
CA PRO A 58 26.82 32.06 39.42
C PRO A 58 25.82 33.05 38.81
N VAL A 59 24.58 32.98 39.28
CA VAL A 59 23.51 33.94 39.01
C VAL A 59 23.78 35.25 39.77
N GLN A 60 24.08 36.31 39.04
CA GLN A 60 23.99 37.68 39.52
C GLN A 60 22.60 38.25 39.18
N GLN A 61 21.89 38.68 40.21
CA GLN A 61 20.57 39.32 40.11
C GLN A 61 20.73 40.77 39.65
N ALA A 62 20.05 41.12 38.56
CA ALA A 62 19.85 42.50 38.11
C ALA A 62 18.40 42.95 38.40
N PRO A 63 18.16 44.24 38.70
CA PRO A 63 16.88 44.74 39.17
C PRO A 63 15.82 44.78 38.07
N VAL A 64 14.60 44.37 38.44
CA VAL A 64 13.38 44.44 37.65
C VAL A 64 12.99 45.91 37.38
N GLN A 65 13.15 46.35 36.13
CA GLN A 65 12.46 47.53 35.60
C GLN A 65 11.15 47.08 34.95
N GLN A 66 10.03 47.56 35.47
CA GLN A 66 8.68 47.30 34.99
C GLN A 66 8.46 48.01 33.65
N ALA A 67 8.27 47.23 32.57
CA ALA A 67 7.76 47.72 31.29
C ALA A 67 6.22 47.64 31.27
N PRO A 68 5.53 48.61 30.65
CA PRO A 68 4.07 48.62 30.58
C PRO A 68 3.54 47.47 29.71
N ALA A 69 2.50 46.82 30.21
CA ALA A 69 1.81 45.69 29.57
C ALA A 69 1.29 46.06 28.17
N GLN A 70 1.99 45.61 27.14
CA GLN A 70 1.44 45.52 25.80
C GLN A 70 0.59 44.25 25.74
N GLN A 71 -0.71 44.45 25.52
CA GLN A 71 -1.69 43.40 25.28
C GLN A 71 -1.25 42.56 24.09
N ALA A 72 -0.78 41.34 24.35
CA ALA A 72 -0.67 40.34 23.31
C ALA A 72 -2.08 40.00 22.81
N PRO A 73 -2.36 40.02 21.50
CA PRO A 73 -3.60 39.44 21.01
C PRO A 73 -3.59 37.96 21.39
N ALA A 74 -4.58 37.55 22.18
CA ALA A 74 -4.85 36.15 22.47
C ALA A 74 -4.99 35.42 21.13
N GLN A 75 -3.96 34.66 20.76
CA GLN A 75 -4.05 33.71 19.66
C GLN A 75 -5.03 32.62 20.12
N PRO A 76 -6.16 32.42 19.44
CA PRO A 76 -6.95 31.23 19.69
C PRO A 76 -6.20 30.05 19.06
N ASN A 77 -5.25 29.48 19.81
CA ASN A 77 -4.87 28.07 19.64
C ASN A 77 -5.98 27.19 20.21
N ALA A 78 -7.19 27.37 19.69
CA ALA A 78 -8.14 26.29 19.60
C ALA A 78 -7.73 25.54 18.34
N ALA A 79 -6.98 24.46 18.52
CA ALA A 79 -6.98 23.39 17.53
C ALA A 79 -8.45 23.03 17.32
N GLN A 80 -9.03 23.57 16.25
CA GLN A 80 -10.30 23.12 15.72
C GLN A 80 -10.08 21.67 15.31
N GLN A 81 -10.29 20.77 16.28
CA GLN A 81 -10.74 19.43 16.01
C GLN A 81 -12.07 19.62 15.31
N SER A 82 -12.01 19.75 13.98
CA SER A 82 -13.18 19.58 13.13
C SER A 82 -13.87 18.30 13.62
N PRO A 83 -15.19 18.32 13.88
CA PRO A 83 -15.90 17.06 14.03
C PRO A 83 -15.55 16.23 12.79
N ALA A 84 -15.31 14.93 12.99
CA ALA A 84 -15.04 13.98 11.91
C ALA A 84 -16.24 13.97 10.95
N GLY A 85 -16.29 14.94 10.04
CA GLY A 85 -17.27 15.07 9.00
C GLY A 85 -17.01 13.98 7.98
N ALA A 86 -18.07 13.32 7.54
CA ALA A 86 -17.98 12.41 6.41
C ALA A 86 -17.28 13.11 5.24
N LEU A 87 -16.33 12.43 4.62
CA LEU A 87 -15.60 12.95 3.47
C LEU A 87 -16.58 13.37 2.38
N ALA A 88 -16.41 14.55 1.81
CA ALA A 88 -17.24 15.00 0.70
C ALA A 88 -17.07 14.04 -0.50
N PRO A 89 -18.16 13.59 -1.14
CA PRO A 89 -18.10 12.67 -2.28
C PRO A 89 -17.34 13.28 -3.45
N VAL A 90 -16.59 12.44 -4.16
CA VAL A 90 -15.88 12.84 -5.37
C VAL A 90 -16.89 13.03 -6.49
N GLN A 91 -16.93 14.24 -7.05
CA GLN A 91 -17.88 14.56 -8.12
C GLN A 91 -17.42 14.03 -9.49
N LYS A 92 -16.10 14.00 -9.69
CA LYS A 92 -15.45 13.51 -10.90
C LYS A 92 -13.99 13.16 -10.59
N THR A 93 -13.52 12.01 -11.06
CA THR A 93 -12.10 11.66 -10.99
C THR A 93 -11.32 12.50 -12.00
N ARG A 94 -10.30 13.21 -11.54
CA ARG A 94 -9.39 13.95 -12.43
C ARG A 94 -8.38 12.98 -13.07
N ILE A 95 -8.56 12.68 -14.35
CA ILE A 95 -7.67 11.80 -15.10
C ILE A 95 -6.62 12.64 -15.84
N ASN A 96 -5.39 12.64 -15.35
CA ASN A 96 -4.25 13.36 -15.95
C ASN A 96 -3.35 12.44 -16.80
N ASP A 97 -3.51 11.11 -16.68
CA ASP A 97 -2.77 10.11 -17.47
C ASP A 97 -3.69 8.93 -17.80
N GLN A 98 -3.98 8.76 -19.10
CA GLN A 98 -4.91 7.73 -19.60
C GLN A 98 -4.38 6.31 -19.38
N VAL A 99 -3.07 6.10 -19.51
CA VAL A 99 -2.45 4.78 -19.35
C VAL A 99 -2.50 4.34 -17.89
N ALA A 100 -2.25 5.26 -16.96
CA ALA A 100 -2.39 4.98 -15.53
C ALA A 100 -3.84 4.67 -15.14
N TYR A 101 -4.81 5.39 -15.73
CA TYR A 101 -6.24 5.11 -15.54
C TYR A 101 -6.60 3.69 -16.00
N GLU A 102 -6.21 3.28 -17.21
CA GLU A 102 -6.47 1.93 -17.72
C GLU A 102 -5.79 0.86 -16.87
N ARG A 103 -4.58 1.10 -16.39
CA ARG A 103 -3.88 0.18 -15.47
C ARG A 103 -4.63 0.03 -14.14
N LEU A 104 -5.18 1.11 -13.60
CA LEU A 104 -5.93 1.05 -12.34
C LEU A 104 -7.23 0.26 -12.52
N LEU A 105 -7.95 0.49 -13.63
CA LEU A 105 -9.15 -0.28 -13.97
C LEU A 105 -8.85 -1.77 -14.19
N ASN A 106 -7.69 -2.09 -14.76
CA ASN A 106 -7.23 -3.46 -15.01
C ASN A 106 -6.21 -3.96 -13.98
N ASN A 107 -6.31 -3.49 -12.73
CA ASN A 107 -5.40 -3.88 -11.66
C ASN A 107 -5.43 -5.41 -11.43
N SER A 108 -4.35 -5.94 -10.85
CA SER A 108 -4.19 -7.37 -10.56
C SER A 108 -4.28 -7.71 -9.06
N GLY A 109 -4.89 -6.85 -8.25
CA GLY A 109 -5.18 -7.10 -6.84
C GLY A 109 -4.46 -6.19 -5.84
N VAL A 110 -4.61 -6.53 -4.55
CA VAL A 110 -4.10 -5.75 -3.41
C VAL A 110 -3.40 -6.65 -2.39
N THR A 111 -2.38 -6.13 -1.70
CA THR A 111 -1.75 -6.80 -0.56
C THR A 111 -1.49 -5.87 0.63
N LEU A 112 -1.35 -6.48 1.80
CA LEU A 112 -0.77 -5.93 3.02
C LEU A 112 0.46 -6.79 3.38
N GLN A 113 1.59 -6.17 3.75
CA GLN A 113 2.82 -6.91 4.06
C GLN A 113 2.66 -7.96 5.17
N TRP A 114 1.80 -7.67 6.15
CA TRP A 114 1.60 -8.52 7.32
C TRP A 114 0.84 -9.79 6.98
N LEU A 115 0.20 -9.84 5.80
CA LEU A 115 -0.54 -10.99 5.27
C LEU A 115 0.27 -11.67 4.15
N TRP A 116 1.59 -11.74 4.28
CA TRP A 116 2.49 -12.28 3.25
C TRP A 116 2.23 -13.77 2.93
N SER A 117 1.68 -14.52 3.90
CA SER A 117 1.27 -15.91 3.69
C SER A 117 -0.08 -16.05 2.96
N ALA A 118 -0.85 -14.95 2.85
CA ALA A 118 -2.09 -14.94 2.11
C ALA A 118 -1.83 -14.94 0.60
N LYS A 119 -2.81 -15.46 -0.15
CA LYS A 119 -2.90 -15.12 -1.57
C LYS A 119 -3.08 -13.61 -1.73
N ARG A 120 -2.68 -13.07 -2.87
CA ARG A 120 -2.99 -11.69 -3.24
C ARG A 120 -4.50 -11.47 -3.15
N GLY A 121 -4.91 -10.37 -2.52
CA GLY A 121 -6.30 -9.98 -2.41
C GLY A 121 -6.87 -9.48 -3.73
N LYS A 122 -8.19 -9.44 -3.83
CA LYS A 122 -8.89 -8.87 -4.98
C LYS A 122 -9.01 -7.35 -4.81
N MET A 123 -8.85 -6.61 -5.89
CA MET A 123 -9.17 -5.18 -5.96
C MET A 123 -10.03 -4.95 -7.20
N ASN A 124 -11.23 -4.40 -7.01
CA ASN A 124 -12.09 -3.98 -8.09
C ASN A 124 -11.94 -2.47 -8.25
N ALA A 125 -11.80 -2.03 -9.50
CA ALA A 125 -11.84 -0.64 -9.89
C ALA A 125 -12.90 -0.49 -10.97
N ILE A 126 -13.89 0.37 -10.74
CA ILE A 126 -15.02 0.58 -11.64
C ILE A 126 -15.15 2.08 -11.87
N ASP A 127 -15.22 2.50 -13.13
CA ASP A 127 -15.68 3.83 -13.47
C ASP A 127 -17.22 3.83 -13.44
N ASP A 128 -17.77 4.61 -12.53
CA ASP A 128 -19.22 4.81 -12.37
C ASP A 128 -19.51 6.31 -12.53
N ASN A 129 -20.00 6.68 -13.71
CA ASN A 129 -20.37 8.06 -14.05
C ASN A 129 -19.23 9.08 -13.82
N ASP A 130 -18.06 8.85 -14.42
CA ASP A 130 -16.84 9.66 -14.29
C ASP A 130 -16.18 9.62 -12.89
N VAL A 131 -16.63 8.74 -12.00
CA VAL A 131 -16.03 8.53 -10.68
C VAL A 131 -15.50 7.11 -10.58
N VAL A 132 -14.17 6.98 -10.52
CA VAL A 132 -13.53 5.67 -10.31
C VAL A 132 -13.68 5.28 -8.85
N ARG A 133 -14.35 4.16 -8.59
CA ARG A 133 -14.56 3.57 -7.27
C ARG A 133 -13.65 2.37 -7.08
N LEU A 134 -12.99 2.29 -5.93
CA LEU A 134 -12.14 1.18 -5.52
C LEU A 134 -12.78 0.39 -4.38
N GLU A 135 -12.77 -0.93 -4.49
CA GLU A 135 -13.10 -1.84 -3.40
C GLU A 135 -12.20 -3.07 -3.45
N GLY A 136 -11.38 -3.24 -2.41
CA GLY A 136 -10.40 -4.32 -2.33
C GLY A 136 -10.40 -5.02 -0.98
N THR A 137 -10.07 -6.31 -0.99
CA THR A 137 -9.92 -7.12 0.21
C THR A 137 -8.83 -8.16 0.04
N GLN A 138 -7.97 -8.27 1.06
CA GLN A 138 -7.08 -9.41 1.26
C GLN A 138 -7.35 -10.00 2.64
N ALA A 139 -7.43 -11.31 2.76
CA ALA A 139 -7.64 -11.97 4.05
C ALA A 139 -7.01 -13.36 4.09
N ASN A 140 -6.59 -13.77 5.27
CA ASN A 140 -6.23 -15.14 5.64
C ASN A 140 -6.47 -15.33 7.15
N HIS A 141 -5.91 -16.38 7.73
CA HIS A 141 -6.00 -16.65 9.16
C HIS A 141 -5.20 -15.64 10.02
N GLU A 142 -4.26 -14.88 9.44
CA GLU A 142 -3.46 -13.86 10.15
C GLU A 142 -4.25 -12.56 10.30
N GLY A 143 -5.04 -12.16 9.31
CA GLY A 143 -5.88 -10.98 9.43
C GLY A 143 -6.59 -10.59 8.14
N THR A 144 -7.07 -9.35 8.09
CA THR A 144 -7.82 -8.81 6.94
C THR A 144 -7.41 -7.38 6.64
N LEU A 145 -7.19 -7.07 5.36
CA LEU A 145 -7.13 -5.73 4.79
C LEU A 145 -8.42 -5.48 4.00
N LYS A 146 -9.05 -4.32 4.20
CA LYS A 146 -10.09 -3.77 3.33
C LYS A 146 -9.71 -2.36 2.90
N VAL A 147 -9.90 -2.05 1.62
CA VAL A 147 -9.71 -0.71 1.05
C VAL A 147 -10.98 -0.36 0.30
N LYS A 148 -11.57 0.80 0.58
CA LYS A 148 -12.79 1.26 -0.09
C LYS A 148 -12.77 2.76 -0.27
N GLY A 149 -13.07 3.27 -1.45
CA GLY A 149 -13.15 4.70 -1.68
C GLY A 149 -13.36 5.11 -3.13
N GLU A 150 -13.25 6.41 -3.36
CA GLU A 150 -13.39 7.05 -4.66
C GLU A 150 -12.05 7.70 -5.03
N VAL A 151 -11.63 7.58 -6.29
CA VAL A 151 -10.36 8.13 -6.75
C VAL A 151 -10.55 9.60 -7.08
N VAL A 152 -9.79 10.45 -6.40
CA VAL A 152 -9.83 11.91 -6.60
C VAL A 152 -9.07 12.31 -7.86
N SER A 153 -7.87 11.75 -8.06
CA SER A 153 -7.07 11.98 -9.26
C SER A 153 -6.17 10.82 -9.61
N ILE A 154 -5.86 10.69 -10.90
CA ILE A 154 -4.94 9.70 -11.46
C ILE A 154 -3.91 10.43 -12.31
N ASP A 155 -2.65 10.30 -11.92
CA ASP A 155 -1.48 10.82 -12.62
C ASP A 155 -0.59 9.65 -13.07
N ARG A 156 0.47 9.93 -13.82
CA ARG A 156 1.34 8.90 -14.40
C ARG A 156 1.90 7.89 -13.38
N ASP A 157 2.37 8.39 -12.24
CA ASP A 157 3.07 7.60 -11.22
C ASP A 157 2.30 7.47 -9.92
N ARG A 158 1.08 8.03 -9.83
CA ARG A 158 0.32 8.07 -8.58
C ARG A 158 -1.17 8.23 -8.81
N PHE A 159 -1.94 7.92 -7.78
CA PHE A 159 -3.33 8.34 -7.68
C PHE A 159 -3.67 8.68 -6.23
N VAL A 160 -4.74 9.45 -6.04
CA VAL A 160 -5.27 9.80 -4.72
C VAL A 160 -6.59 9.09 -4.50
N LEU A 161 -6.67 8.29 -3.44
CA LEU A 161 -7.89 7.63 -2.99
C LEU A 161 -8.50 8.41 -1.82
N ARG A 162 -9.77 8.81 -1.95
CA ARG A 162 -10.60 9.29 -0.86
C ARG A 162 -11.44 8.16 -0.32
N GLY A 163 -11.21 7.72 0.92
CA GLY A 163 -11.99 6.63 1.48
C GLY A 163 -11.42 6.06 2.77
N THR A 164 -11.65 4.77 2.99
CA THR A 164 -11.28 4.05 4.21
C THR A 164 -10.31 2.91 3.91
N ILE A 165 -9.28 2.81 4.75
CA ILE A 165 -8.40 1.65 4.84
C ILE A 165 -8.61 1.03 6.22
N LEU A 166 -8.98 -0.24 6.25
CA LEU A 166 -9.23 -1.02 7.46
C LEU A 166 -8.32 -2.24 7.50
N ILE A 167 -7.55 -2.38 8.58
CA ILE A 167 -6.72 -3.55 8.86
C ILE A 167 -7.17 -4.15 10.20
N LEU A 168 -7.41 -5.46 10.19
CA LEU A 168 -7.81 -6.24 11.35
C LEU A 168 -6.82 -7.38 11.59
N ASP A 169 -6.52 -7.62 12.87
CA ASP A 169 -5.80 -8.79 13.41
C ASP A 169 -4.36 -9.01 12.93
N ALA A 170 -3.79 -8.09 12.15
CA ALA A 170 -2.43 -8.18 11.65
C ALA A 170 -1.69 -6.87 11.95
N PRO A 171 -0.40 -6.84 12.34
CA PRO A 171 0.38 -8.04 12.65
C PRO A 171 -0.05 -8.69 13.97
N ASP A 172 -0.68 -7.94 14.87
CA ASP A 172 -1.10 -8.43 16.18
C ASP A 172 -2.59 -8.78 16.22
N LYS A 173 -2.92 -9.92 16.82
CA LYS A 173 -4.31 -10.35 17.04
C LYS A 173 -5.07 -9.35 17.90
N GLY A 174 -6.30 -9.03 17.50
CA GLY A 174 -7.11 -8.00 18.15
C GLY A 174 -6.78 -6.57 17.71
N ARG A 175 -5.74 -6.34 16.88
CA ARG A 175 -5.46 -5.01 16.32
C ARG A 175 -6.60 -4.59 15.40
N ARG A 176 -7.09 -3.37 15.60
CA ARG A 176 -7.97 -2.66 14.65
C ARG A 176 -7.32 -1.35 14.25
N CYS A 177 -6.95 -1.22 12.99
CA CYS A 177 -6.49 0.03 12.40
C CYS A 177 -7.51 0.47 11.34
N GLU A 178 -8.32 1.46 11.66
CA GLU A 178 -9.28 2.05 10.73
C GLU A 178 -8.93 3.52 10.52
N ARG A 179 -8.85 3.93 9.26
CA ARG A 179 -8.54 5.30 8.91
C ARG A 179 -9.31 5.73 7.68
N THR A 180 -9.89 6.92 7.75
CA THR A 180 -10.68 7.52 6.68
C THR A 180 -10.08 8.86 6.29
N GLY A 181 -9.78 9.06 5.01
CA GLY A 181 -9.11 10.27 4.50
C GLY A 181 -8.75 10.18 3.03
N ASP A 182 -7.88 11.09 2.61
CA ASP A 182 -7.26 11.10 1.28
C ASP A 182 -5.87 10.47 1.36
N TYR A 183 -5.59 9.48 0.51
CA TYR A 183 -4.39 8.66 0.52
C TYR A 183 -3.70 8.66 -0.83
N GLU A 184 -2.39 8.92 -0.84
CA GLU A 184 -1.60 8.84 -2.06
C GLU A 184 -1.06 7.42 -2.23
N PHE A 185 -1.28 6.85 -3.41
CA PHE A 185 -0.66 5.61 -3.85
C PHE A 185 0.32 5.94 -4.97
N LYS A 186 1.58 5.55 -4.83
CA LYS A 186 2.65 5.90 -5.77
C LYS A 186 3.42 4.68 -6.26
N ALA A 187 3.67 4.62 -7.57
CA ALA A 187 4.53 3.65 -8.22
C ALA A 187 5.92 4.25 -8.41
N THR A 188 6.97 3.49 -8.08
CA THR A 188 8.36 3.95 -8.18
C THR A 188 9.25 2.93 -8.89
N GLY A 189 10.15 3.44 -9.73
CA GLY A 189 11.15 2.64 -10.44
C GLY A 189 10.53 1.56 -11.31
N LYS A 190 10.99 0.31 -11.13
CA LYS A 190 10.56 -0.87 -11.93
C LYS A 190 9.41 -1.66 -11.29
N ARG A 191 8.86 -1.20 -10.16
CA ARG A 191 7.81 -1.91 -9.41
C ARG A 191 6.52 -1.96 -10.24
N LYS A 192 5.75 -3.03 -10.06
CA LYS A 192 4.46 -3.28 -10.73
C LYS A 192 3.30 -3.18 -9.73
N TYR A 193 3.37 -2.14 -8.90
CA TYR A 193 2.36 -1.79 -7.92
C TYR A 193 2.50 -0.33 -7.51
N TRP A 194 1.39 0.28 -7.10
CA TRP A 194 1.38 1.52 -6.35
C TRP A 194 1.34 1.21 -4.85
N ARG A 195 2.22 1.85 -4.09
CA ARG A 195 2.30 1.71 -2.64
C ARG A 195 1.64 2.91 -1.97
N LEU A 196 0.86 2.67 -0.92
CA LEU A 196 0.38 3.72 -0.03
C LEU A 196 1.56 4.54 0.52
N GLN A 197 1.48 5.87 0.48
CA GLN A 197 2.56 6.73 0.97
C GLN A 197 2.44 7.06 2.46
N GLN A 198 1.22 7.15 2.99
CA GLN A 198 0.94 7.30 4.42
C GLN A 198 1.08 5.95 5.14
N MET A 199 2.27 5.35 5.09
CA MET A 199 2.50 3.97 5.53
C MET A 199 2.38 3.80 7.03
N GLU A 200 2.88 4.77 7.81
CA GLU A 200 2.83 4.71 9.27
C GLU A 200 1.47 5.15 9.80
N ALA A 201 0.80 4.26 10.51
CA ALA A 201 -0.48 4.52 11.16
C ALA A 201 -0.68 3.60 12.38
N CYS A 202 -1.69 3.92 13.18
CA CYS A 202 -2.23 3.07 14.24
C CYS A 202 -1.14 2.39 15.11
N GLY A 203 -0.58 3.14 16.06
CA GLY A 203 0.46 2.63 16.96
C GLY A 203 1.89 2.71 16.39
N GLY A 204 2.11 3.49 15.33
CA GLY A 204 3.45 3.72 14.75
C GLY A 204 3.97 2.56 13.91
N LEU A 205 3.10 1.64 13.50
CA LEU A 205 3.48 0.54 12.61
C LEU A 205 3.44 1.00 11.16
N THR A 206 4.40 0.53 10.37
CA THR A 206 4.45 0.76 8.92
C THR A 206 3.62 -0.30 8.21
N ASP A 207 2.46 0.09 7.67
CA ASP A 207 1.55 -0.77 6.92
C ASP A 207 1.75 -0.58 5.40
N TYR A 208 2.55 -1.43 4.74
CA TYR A 208 2.66 -1.41 3.28
C TYR A 208 1.42 -2.03 2.64
N VAL A 209 0.56 -1.15 2.13
CA VAL A 209 -0.57 -1.51 1.27
C VAL A 209 -0.17 -1.27 -0.19
N ASP A 210 -0.16 -2.33 -0.98
CA ASP A 210 0.25 -2.31 -2.39
C ASP A 210 -0.92 -2.70 -3.31
N ILE A 211 -1.18 -1.91 -4.35
CA ILE A 211 -2.17 -2.19 -5.41
C ILE A 211 -1.43 -2.49 -6.71
N TYR A 212 -1.60 -3.70 -7.25
CA TYR A 212 -0.82 -4.23 -8.36
C TYR A 212 -1.49 -3.97 -9.72
N TYR A 213 -0.69 -3.88 -10.79
CA TYR A 213 -1.15 -3.69 -12.17
C TYR A 213 -0.19 -4.33 -13.17
#